data_AF-A0A3L7NG44-F1
#
_entry.id   AF-A0A3L7NG44-F1
#
_cell.length_a   1.000
_cell.length_b   1.000
_cell.length_c   1.000
_cell.angle_alpha   90.00
_cell.angle_beta   90.00
_cell.angle_gamma   90.00
#
_symmetry.space_group_name_H-M   'P 1'
#
loop_
_entity.id
_entity.type
_entity.pdbx_description
1 polymer ?
#
loop_
_entity_poly.entity_id
_entity_poly.type
_entity_poly.pdbx_seq_one_letter_code
_entity_poly.pdbx_strand_id
1 'polypeptide(L)'
;MSKQHDSIRSAVVRLVGSNSPPDRASHPRYRPLIIGAAILFKPLEEPRAPWLVDLSEDDRFRPDAPATATDIQRVVSWKRLQGCLCRVAAALVSSSDIQSRGGRADRRCGPAYRLVDRSRLPSGQAFSSEIYGWSLMVQLPGMHDRAMIDPHEVFADLPAYYDSPLELLDRGAYLTSRGIPNRPIALLTRPEDFIARQPSGTPGGQPGRANRFFPGLSFRRPANLSRLM
;
A
#
# COMPACT_ATOMS: atom_id res chain seq x y z
N MET A 1 -15.53 -14.36 -16.62
CA MET A 1 -14.34 -13.51 -16.40
C MET A 1 -14.76 -12.07 -16.62
N SER A 2 -14.89 -11.28 -15.54
CA SER A 2 -15.36 -9.89 -15.63
C SER A 2 -14.19 -9.00 -16.08
N LYS A 3 -14.37 -8.25 -17.16
CA LYS A 3 -13.36 -7.27 -17.62
C LYS A 3 -13.22 -6.20 -16.55
N GLN A 4 -12.08 -6.19 -15.88
CA GLN A 4 -11.72 -5.20 -14.86
C GLN A 4 -11.67 -3.83 -15.53
N HIS A 5 -12.61 -2.94 -15.18
CA HIS A 5 -12.48 -1.54 -15.52
C HIS A 5 -11.35 -0.96 -14.67
N ASP A 6 -10.25 -0.57 -15.32
CA ASP A 6 -9.09 0.11 -14.74
C ASP A 6 -9.51 1.44 -14.08
N SER A 7 -9.93 1.41 -12.81
CA SER A 7 -10.29 2.62 -12.05
C SER A 7 -9.10 3.09 -11.22
N ILE A 8 -8.50 4.22 -11.60
CA ILE A 8 -7.54 4.93 -10.75
C ILE A 8 -8.32 5.68 -9.66
N ARG A 9 -7.91 5.52 -8.41
CA ARG A 9 -8.56 6.10 -7.24
C ARG A 9 -7.61 7.00 -6.47
N SER A 10 -8.11 8.10 -5.93
CA SER A 10 -7.36 8.91 -4.96
C SER A 10 -7.87 8.64 -3.54
N ALA A 11 -6.94 8.51 -2.60
CA ALA A 11 -7.25 8.38 -1.18
C ALA A 11 -6.41 9.37 -0.37
N VAL A 12 -6.96 9.87 0.74
CA VAL A 12 -6.17 10.67 1.69
C VAL A 12 -5.50 9.71 2.68
N VAL A 13 -4.17 9.73 2.73
CA VAL A 13 -3.39 8.90 3.66
C VAL A 13 -2.52 9.76 4.57
N ARG A 14 -2.17 9.19 5.72
CA ARG A 14 -1.25 9.79 6.69
C ARG A 14 -0.17 8.78 7.03
N LEU A 15 1.08 9.23 7.02
CA LEU A 15 2.19 8.45 7.54
C LEU A 15 2.10 8.37 9.06
N VAL A 16 2.31 7.16 9.57
CA VAL A 16 2.58 6.94 10.98
C VAL A 16 3.89 7.65 11.33
N GLY A 17 3.94 8.36 12.46
CA GLY A 17 5.22 8.85 12.97
C GLY A 17 5.87 10.00 12.23
N SER A 18 5.16 10.76 11.37
CA SER A 18 5.68 12.05 10.91
C SER A 18 6.00 12.90 12.14
N ASN A 19 7.29 13.16 12.42
CA ASN A 19 7.87 13.76 13.64
C ASN A 19 7.43 15.21 13.95
N SER A 20 6.20 15.59 13.62
CA SER A 20 5.67 16.89 13.96
C SER A 20 5.40 16.94 15.47
N PRO A 21 5.99 17.90 16.22
CA PRO A 21 5.63 18.11 17.61
C PRO A 21 4.12 18.33 17.74
N PRO A 22 3.51 17.90 18.86
CA PRO A 22 2.05 17.85 19.01
C PRO A 22 1.35 19.21 18.92
N ASP A 23 2.09 20.31 18.94
CA ASP A 23 1.53 21.63 19.25
C ASP A 23 1.36 22.59 18.07
N ARG A 24 1.89 22.33 16.86
CA ARG A 24 1.63 23.20 15.69
C ARG A 24 1.65 22.44 14.36
N ALA A 25 0.60 22.69 13.58
CA ALA A 25 0.41 22.36 12.16
C ALA A 25 0.15 20.88 11.82
N SER A 26 -0.85 20.68 10.97
CA SER A 26 -1.36 19.41 10.47
C SER A 26 -0.26 18.44 10.04
N HIS A 27 -0.30 17.20 10.54
CA HIS A 27 0.47 16.10 9.95
C HIS A 27 0.29 16.09 8.42
N PRO A 28 1.36 15.93 7.64
CA PRO A 28 1.28 15.92 6.19
C PRO A 28 0.30 14.82 5.75
N ARG A 29 -0.66 15.24 4.94
CA ARG A 29 -1.63 14.35 4.30
C ARG A 29 -1.21 14.14 2.87
N TYR A 30 -1.08 12.88 2.47
CA TYR A 30 -0.75 12.52 1.11
C TYR A 30 -2.00 12.10 0.36
N ARG A 31 -2.00 12.29 -0.97
CA ARG A 31 -3.09 11.88 -1.86
C ARG A 31 -2.58 10.98 -2.99
N PRO A 32 -2.08 9.78 -2.68
CA PRO A 32 -1.59 8.86 -3.71
C PRO A 32 -2.71 8.46 -4.67
N LEU A 33 -2.32 8.22 -5.92
CA LEU A 33 -3.16 7.59 -6.94
C LEU A 33 -2.96 6.08 -6.87
N ILE A 34 -4.04 5.36 -6.62
CA ILE A 34 -4.08 3.92 -6.36
C ILE A 34 -4.71 3.23 -7.56
N ILE A 35 -4.07 2.16 -8.03
CA ILE A 35 -4.55 1.34 -9.15
C ILE A 35 -5.19 0.02 -8.68
N GLY A 36 -4.93 -0.40 -7.43
CA GLY A 36 -5.47 -1.64 -6.87
C GLY A 36 -4.78 -2.03 -5.56
N ALA A 37 -5.10 -3.22 -5.07
CA ALA A 37 -4.43 -3.81 -3.92
C ALA A 37 -3.12 -4.51 -4.34
N ALA A 38 -2.24 -4.75 -3.38
CA ALA A 38 -1.16 -5.71 -3.49
C ALA A 38 -1.22 -6.65 -2.27
N ILE A 39 -1.22 -7.95 -2.50
CA ILE A 39 -1.18 -8.95 -1.43
C ILE A 39 0.26 -9.42 -1.28
N LEU A 40 0.89 -8.99 -0.21
CA LEU A 40 2.27 -9.31 0.14
C LEU A 40 2.25 -10.58 0.98
N PHE A 41 3.09 -11.56 0.65
CA PHE A 41 3.19 -12.79 1.40
C PHE A 41 4.61 -13.31 1.50
N LYS A 42 4.91 -14.06 2.56
CA LYS A 42 6.16 -14.81 2.69
C LYS A 42 5.96 -16.03 3.60
N PRO A 43 6.81 -17.07 3.52
CA PRO A 43 6.75 -18.21 4.43
C PRO A 43 6.87 -17.76 5.89
N LEU A 44 6.03 -18.30 6.77
CA LEU A 44 6.08 -17.99 8.21
C LEU A 44 7.37 -18.50 8.87
N GLU A 45 7.89 -19.61 8.37
CA GLU A 45 9.10 -20.29 8.87
C GLU A 45 10.40 -19.55 8.50
N GLU A 46 10.34 -18.60 7.56
CA GLU A 46 11.48 -17.81 7.10
C GLU A 46 11.23 -16.31 7.33
N PRO A 47 11.38 -15.79 8.57
CA PRO A 47 11.07 -14.40 8.89
C PRO A 47 11.92 -13.38 8.11
N ARG A 48 13.08 -13.78 7.59
CA ARG A 48 13.98 -12.95 6.78
C ARG A 48 13.79 -13.12 5.27
N ALA A 49 12.90 -14.00 4.83
CA ALA A 49 12.54 -14.09 3.41
C ALA A 49 11.96 -12.77 2.92
N PRO A 50 12.18 -12.40 1.64
CA PRO A 50 11.54 -11.26 1.04
C PRO A 50 10.03 -11.45 1.00
N TRP A 51 9.30 -10.33 1.02
CA TRP A 51 7.88 -10.33 0.74
C TRP A 51 7.68 -10.49 -0.75
N LEU A 52 6.85 -11.44 -1.14
CA LEU A 52 6.47 -11.71 -2.52
C LEU A 52 5.11 -11.10 -2.83
N VAL A 53 4.94 -10.71 -4.08
CA VAL A 53 3.68 -10.23 -4.65
C VAL A 53 3.49 -10.94 -5.99
N ASP A 54 2.39 -11.66 -6.15
CA ASP A 54 2.04 -12.27 -7.44
C ASP A 54 1.65 -11.16 -8.43
N LEU A 55 2.04 -11.31 -9.69
CA LEU A 55 1.84 -10.31 -10.74
C LEU A 55 0.76 -10.77 -11.72
N SER A 56 0.02 -9.80 -12.25
CA SER A 56 -0.86 -9.98 -13.40
C SER A 56 -0.03 -10.38 -14.62
N GLU A 57 -0.62 -11.17 -15.50
CA GLU A 57 -0.03 -11.52 -16.81
C GLU A 57 0.02 -10.31 -17.77
N ASP A 58 -0.44 -9.13 -17.34
CA ASP A 58 -0.30 -7.90 -18.11
C ASP A 58 1.15 -7.34 -18.09
N ASP A 59 1.59 -6.78 -19.22
CA ASP A 59 2.91 -6.14 -19.35
C ASP A 59 3.06 -4.83 -18.53
N ARG A 60 2.14 -4.55 -17.60
CA ARG A 60 2.11 -3.28 -16.84
C ARG A 60 2.74 -3.41 -15.46
N PHE A 61 3.28 -4.57 -15.12
CA PHE A 61 3.93 -4.85 -13.84
C PHE A 61 2.98 -4.52 -12.67
N ARG A 62 1.80 -5.16 -12.67
CA ARG A 62 0.73 -4.92 -11.69
C ARG A 62 0.57 -6.12 -10.76
N PRO A 63 0.21 -5.91 -9.48
CA PRO A 63 -0.15 -7.02 -8.62
C PRO A 63 -1.40 -7.74 -9.13
N ASP A 64 -1.38 -9.07 -9.11
CA ASP A 64 -2.59 -9.88 -9.26
C ASP A 64 -3.33 -9.92 -7.92
N ALA A 65 -4.22 -8.96 -7.73
CA ALA A 65 -5.04 -8.86 -6.53
C ALA A 65 -6.52 -8.65 -6.90
N PRO A 66 -7.45 -9.32 -6.20
CA PRO A 66 -8.88 -9.09 -6.40
C PRO A 66 -9.27 -7.63 -6.14
N ALA A 67 -10.29 -7.16 -6.86
CA ALA A 67 -10.75 -5.77 -6.74
C ALA A 67 -11.59 -5.50 -5.47
N THR A 68 -12.18 -6.53 -4.85
CA THR A 68 -13.09 -6.36 -3.71
C THR A 68 -12.40 -6.68 -2.39
N ALA A 69 -12.76 -5.95 -1.33
CA ALA A 69 -12.23 -6.20 0.01
C ALA A 69 -12.52 -7.63 0.49
N THR A 70 -13.69 -8.18 0.18
CA THR A 70 -14.07 -9.54 0.55
C THR A 70 -13.19 -10.58 -0.15
N ASP A 71 -12.92 -10.42 -1.44
CA ASP A 71 -12.08 -11.37 -2.18
C ASP A 71 -10.61 -11.25 -1.79
N ILE A 72 -10.12 -10.05 -1.49
CA ILE A 72 -8.79 -9.84 -0.90
C ILE A 72 -8.67 -10.63 0.41
N GLN A 73 -9.67 -10.54 1.30
CA GLN A 73 -9.65 -11.30 2.55
C GLN A 73 -9.66 -12.82 2.32
N ARG A 74 -10.38 -13.31 1.31
CA ARG A 74 -10.36 -14.74 0.94
C ARG A 74 -8.97 -15.20 0.52
N VAL A 75 -8.29 -14.45 -0.35
CA VAL A 75 -6.92 -14.77 -0.79
C VAL A 75 -5.94 -14.72 0.38
N VAL A 76 -6.04 -13.70 1.25
CA VAL A 76 -5.20 -13.59 2.45
C VAL A 76 -5.42 -14.80 3.38
N SER A 77 -6.66 -15.18 3.64
CA SER A 77 -6.97 -16.36 4.48
C SER A 77 -6.43 -17.65 3.86
N TRP A 78 -6.60 -17.82 2.55
CA TRP A 78 -6.06 -18.98 1.83
C TRP A 78 -4.53 -19.07 1.94
N LYS A 79 -3.79 -17.97 1.67
CA LYS A 79 -2.32 -17.96 1.83
C LYS A 79 -1.89 -18.21 3.28
N ARG A 80 -2.62 -17.70 4.28
CA ARG A 80 -2.35 -17.99 5.70
C ARG A 80 -2.50 -19.47 6.03
N LEU A 81 -3.50 -20.16 5.47
CA LEU A 81 -3.66 -21.61 5.62
C LEU A 81 -2.51 -22.39 4.99
N GLN A 82 -1.81 -21.83 4.00
CA GLN A 82 -0.58 -22.38 3.40
C GLN A 82 0.69 -22.03 4.21
N GLY A 83 0.56 -21.55 5.45
CA GLY A 83 1.71 -21.21 6.28
C GLY A 83 2.41 -19.91 5.90
N CYS A 84 1.73 -18.99 5.20
CA CYS A 84 2.30 -17.68 4.86
C CYS A 84 1.87 -16.57 5.82
N LEU A 85 2.83 -15.70 6.19
CA LEU A 85 2.51 -14.39 6.72
C LEU A 85 2.03 -13.49 5.57
N CYS A 86 0.91 -12.78 5.77
CA CYS A 86 0.29 -11.96 4.73
C CYS A 86 0.05 -10.51 5.17
N ARG A 87 0.25 -9.56 4.25
CA ARG A 87 -0.12 -8.15 4.36
C ARG A 87 -0.82 -7.66 3.11
N VAL A 88 -1.64 -6.62 3.27
CA VAL A 88 -2.27 -5.92 2.15
C VAL A 88 -1.68 -4.52 2.06
N ALA A 89 -1.25 -4.15 0.87
CA ALA A 89 -0.80 -2.81 0.52
C ALA A 89 -1.69 -2.22 -0.59
N ALA A 90 -1.53 -0.93 -0.85
CA ALA A 90 -2.15 -0.28 -2.01
C ALA A 90 -1.09 -0.07 -3.11
N ALA A 91 -1.33 -0.62 -4.30
CA ALA A 91 -0.48 -0.42 -5.46
C ALA A 91 -0.72 0.97 -6.05
N LEU A 92 0.36 1.74 -6.21
CA LEU A 92 0.29 3.12 -6.68
C LEU A 92 0.55 3.20 -8.18
N VAL A 93 0.06 4.27 -8.80
CA VAL A 93 0.37 4.60 -10.21
C VAL A 93 1.88 4.71 -10.40
N SER A 94 2.39 4.14 -11.49
CA SER A 94 3.78 4.26 -11.94
C SER A 94 3.84 4.85 -13.36
N SER A 95 5.04 5.15 -13.84
CA SER A 95 5.27 5.62 -15.21
C SER A 95 4.76 4.64 -16.29
N SER A 96 4.79 3.33 -16.03
CA SER A 96 4.28 2.32 -16.97
C SER A 96 2.77 2.41 -17.22
N ASP A 97 2.00 2.94 -16.26
CA ASP A 97 0.57 3.19 -16.44
C ASP A 97 0.28 4.38 -17.37
N ILE A 98 1.26 5.25 -17.58
CA ILE A 98 1.15 6.47 -18.40
C ILE A 98 1.61 6.19 -19.85
N GLN A 99 2.60 5.30 -20.03
CA GLN A 99 3.28 5.07 -21.31
C GLN A 99 2.57 4.09 -22.28
N SER A 100 1.35 3.62 -21.99
CA SER A 100 0.59 2.68 -22.85
C SER A 100 0.10 3.25 -24.20
N ARG A 101 0.75 4.26 -24.79
CA ARG A 101 0.39 4.87 -26.09
C ARG A 101 1.61 5.09 -26.98
N GLY A 102 2.17 3.99 -27.47
CA GLY A 102 3.28 3.99 -28.42
C GLY A 102 3.07 2.99 -29.56
N GLY A 103 1.93 3.04 -30.25
CA GLY A 103 1.65 2.15 -31.37
C GLY A 103 0.50 2.65 -32.25
N ARG A 104 0.87 3.38 -33.30
CA ARG A 104 0.04 3.95 -34.38
C ARG A 104 -0.98 5.03 -33.98
N ALA A 105 -0.94 6.08 -34.81
CA ALA A 105 -1.77 7.27 -34.75
C ALA A 105 -3.27 6.92 -34.80
N ASP A 106 -3.93 6.95 -33.65
CA ASP A 106 -5.32 7.35 -33.59
C ASP A 106 -5.52 8.39 -32.48
N ARG A 107 -5.68 9.63 -32.93
CA ARG A 107 -5.69 10.87 -32.12
C ARG A 107 -7.03 11.11 -31.42
N ARG A 108 -7.77 10.06 -31.02
CA ARG A 108 -9.10 10.20 -30.37
C ARG A 108 -9.41 9.33 -29.14
N CYS A 109 -8.46 8.62 -28.55
CA CYS A 109 -8.73 7.85 -27.32
C CYS A 109 -7.61 7.97 -26.28
N GLY A 110 -7.49 9.13 -25.62
CA GLY A 110 -6.70 9.25 -24.39
C GLY A 110 -7.06 8.13 -23.40
N PRO A 111 -6.13 7.67 -22.53
CA PRO A 111 -6.44 6.57 -21.62
C PRO A 111 -7.67 6.97 -20.81
N ALA A 112 -8.77 6.24 -21.03
CA ALA A 112 -10.02 6.46 -20.31
C ALA A 112 -9.90 5.84 -18.91
N TYR A 113 -8.87 6.23 -18.14
CA TYR A 113 -8.99 6.11 -16.71
C TYR A 113 -10.12 7.07 -16.32
N ARG A 114 -11.25 6.52 -15.85
CA ARG A 114 -12.16 7.34 -15.07
C ARG A 114 -11.44 7.60 -13.76
N LEU A 115 -10.76 8.75 -13.67
CA LEU A 115 -10.44 9.32 -12.38
C LEU A 115 -11.80 9.44 -11.67
N VAL A 116 -12.04 8.61 -10.66
CA VAL A 116 -13.28 8.74 -9.89
C VAL A 116 -13.14 10.05 -9.12
N ASP A 117 -13.68 11.12 -9.70
CA ASP A 117 -13.66 12.44 -9.10
C ASP A 117 -14.54 12.44 -7.86
N ARG A 118 -13.89 12.29 -6.71
CA ARG A 118 -14.50 12.36 -5.38
C ARG A 118 -14.64 13.80 -4.87
N SER A 119 -14.48 14.81 -5.73
CA SER A 119 -14.84 16.21 -5.42
C SER A 119 -16.30 16.39 -4.97
N ARG A 120 -17.16 15.39 -5.21
CA ARG A 120 -18.56 15.33 -4.75
C ARG A 120 -18.81 14.48 -3.50
N LEU A 121 -17.79 14.12 -2.71
CA LEU A 121 -18.03 13.59 -1.37
C LEU A 121 -18.29 14.74 -0.40
N PRO A 122 -19.38 14.70 0.40
CA PRO A 122 -19.75 15.79 1.28
C PRO A 122 -18.57 16.18 2.17
N SER A 123 -18.21 17.45 2.08
CA SER A 123 -17.22 18.15 2.89
C SER A 123 -17.61 18.02 4.37
N GLY A 124 -17.12 16.97 5.02
CA GLY A 124 -17.43 16.67 6.42
C GLY A 124 -16.95 15.30 6.90
N GLN A 125 -16.70 14.34 6.01
CA GLN A 125 -16.28 12.99 6.41
C GLN A 125 -14.75 12.82 6.33
N ALA A 126 -14.08 12.97 7.47
CA ALA A 126 -12.63 12.80 7.62
C ALA A 126 -12.22 11.33 7.38
N PHE A 127 -11.72 11.02 6.18
CA PHE A 127 -11.21 9.69 5.85
C PHE A 127 -9.72 9.73 5.52
N SER A 128 -8.88 9.82 6.56
CA SER A 128 -7.46 9.46 6.47
C SER A 128 -7.30 7.97 6.83
N SER A 129 -6.69 7.19 5.94
CA SER A 129 -6.13 5.87 6.25
C SER A 129 -4.68 6.02 6.72
N GLU A 130 -4.25 5.26 7.73
CA GLU A 130 -2.88 5.30 8.24
C GLU A 130 -2.02 4.25 7.56
N ILE A 131 -0.84 4.68 7.11
CA ILE A 131 0.15 3.83 6.45
C ILE A 131 1.48 3.89 7.20
N TYR A 132 2.22 2.79 7.20
CA TYR A 132 3.57 2.75 7.77
C TYR A 132 4.56 3.57 6.97
N GLY A 133 4.43 3.52 5.66
CA GLY A 133 5.42 4.10 4.76
C GLY A 133 5.12 3.76 3.32
N TRP A 134 6.03 4.15 2.46
CA TRP A 134 6.04 3.82 1.04
C TRP A 134 7.04 2.71 0.81
N SER A 135 6.68 1.72 0.01
CA SER A 135 7.60 0.64 -0.33
C SER A 135 7.66 0.48 -1.84
N LEU A 136 8.65 -0.27 -2.30
CA LEU A 136 8.88 -0.50 -3.72
C LEU A 136 8.90 -2.00 -3.97
N MET A 137 7.96 -2.47 -4.79
CA MET A 137 8.03 -3.83 -5.33
C MET A 137 8.95 -3.81 -6.56
N VAL A 138 9.80 -4.83 -6.70
CA VAL A 138 10.78 -4.95 -7.78
C VAL A 138 10.75 -6.34 -8.40
N GLN A 139 10.97 -6.45 -9.70
CA GLN A 139 11.19 -7.73 -10.37
C GLN A 139 12.68 -7.93 -10.62
N LEU A 140 13.29 -8.88 -9.93
CA LEU A 140 14.68 -9.22 -10.21
C LEU A 140 14.78 -10.09 -11.46
N PRO A 141 15.93 -10.08 -12.17
CA PRO A 141 16.18 -10.99 -13.27
C PRO A 141 15.91 -12.45 -12.88
N GLY A 142 15.17 -13.18 -13.72
CA GLY A 142 14.76 -14.56 -13.46
C GLY A 142 13.40 -14.71 -12.77
N MET A 143 12.77 -13.61 -12.33
CA MET A 143 11.37 -13.60 -11.88
C MET A 143 10.46 -13.21 -13.04
N HIS A 144 9.35 -13.92 -13.22
CA HIS A 144 8.42 -13.66 -14.34
C HIS A 144 6.99 -13.36 -13.87
N ASP A 145 6.52 -14.09 -12.85
CA ASP A 145 5.17 -14.05 -12.31
C ASP A 145 5.09 -13.36 -10.93
N ARG A 146 6.24 -12.92 -10.40
CA ARG A 146 6.34 -12.35 -9.05
C ARG A 146 7.24 -11.14 -8.99
N ALA A 147 6.92 -10.26 -8.05
CA ALA A 147 7.79 -9.20 -7.57
C ALA A 147 8.16 -9.45 -6.11
N MET A 148 9.24 -8.83 -5.66
CA MET A 148 9.69 -8.89 -4.28
C MET A 148 9.81 -7.51 -3.64
N ILE A 149 9.76 -7.50 -2.32
CA ILE A 149 10.02 -6.36 -1.45
C ILE A 149 10.87 -6.88 -0.29
N ASP A 150 11.95 -6.18 0.03
CA ASP A 150 12.84 -6.58 1.12
C ASP A 150 12.11 -6.58 2.48
N PRO A 151 12.51 -7.45 3.41
CA PRO A 151 12.01 -7.39 4.77
C PRO A 151 12.54 -6.14 5.48
N HIS A 152 11.77 -5.62 6.44
CA HIS A 152 12.25 -4.54 7.29
C HIS A 152 13.41 -5.03 8.17
N GLU A 153 14.41 -4.17 8.38
CA GLU A 153 15.64 -4.52 9.11
C GLU A 153 15.37 -4.91 10.58
N VAL A 154 14.54 -4.11 11.28
CA VAL A 154 14.14 -4.34 12.67
C VAL A 154 12.94 -5.29 12.79
N PHE A 155 11.87 -5.05 12.03
CA PHE A 155 10.59 -5.72 12.23
C PHE A 155 10.35 -6.81 11.19
N ALA A 156 10.59 -8.08 11.55
CA ALA A 156 10.40 -9.20 10.62
C ALA A 156 8.99 -9.26 10.01
N ASP A 157 7.97 -8.80 10.75
CA ASP A 157 6.59 -8.75 10.29
C ASP A 157 6.26 -7.60 9.34
N LEU A 158 7.23 -6.75 8.97
CA LEU A 158 7.03 -5.62 8.07
C LEU A 158 7.89 -5.74 6.80
N PRO A 159 7.39 -5.27 5.65
CA PRO A 159 8.24 -4.95 4.50
C PRO A 159 9.09 -3.72 4.79
N ALA A 160 10.25 -3.62 4.14
CA ALA A 160 11.05 -2.41 4.12
C ALA A 160 10.24 -1.25 3.52
N TYR A 161 10.42 -0.05 4.07
CA TYR A 161 9.71 1.13 3.61
C TYR A 161 10.55 2.39 3.79
N TYR A 162 10.12 3.42 3.06
CA TYR A 162 10.63 4.77 3.06
C TYR A 162 9.62 5.67 3.77
N ASP A 163 10.12 6.56 4.62
CA ASP A 163 9.31 7.60 5.27
C ASP A 163 9.06 8.79 4.32
N SER A 164 9.88 8.93 3.27
CA SER A 164 9.77 10.00 2.29
C SER A 164 9.27 9.49 0.94
N PRO A 165 8.22 10.08 0.36
CA PRO A 165 7.81 9.76 -1.00
C PRO A 165 8.85 10.20 -2.04
N LEU A 166 9.71 11.18 -1.74
CA LEU A 166 10.77 11.61 -2.66
C LEU A 166 11.85 10.53 -2.78
N GLU A 167 12.26 9.93 -1.67
CA GLU A 167 13.23 8.83 -1.67
C GLU A 167 12.74 7.63 -2.50
N LEU A 168 11.44 7.32 -2.39
CA LEU A 168 10.79 6.30 -3.20
C LEU A 168 10.88 6.63 -4.70
N LEU A 169 10.63 7.88 -5.09
CA LEU A 169 10.70 8.32 -6.49
C LEU A 169 12.13 8.25 -7.03
N ASP A 170 13.11 8.71 -6.25
CA ASP A 170 14.52 8.66 -6.62
C ASP A 170 14.99 7.21 -6.81
N ARG A 171 14.61 6.32 -5.89
CA ARG A 171 14.94 4.89 -5.98
C ARG A 171 14.26 4.23 -7.17
N GLY A 172 12.98 4.53 -7.40
CA GLY A 172 12.23 4.02 -8.56
C GLY A 172 12.84 4.48 -9.89
N ALA A 173 13.25 5.75 -9.99
CA ALA A 173 13.92 6.30 -11.16
C ALA A 173 15.27 5.60 -11.41
N TYR A 174 16.07 5.39 -10.37
CA TYR A 174 17.33 4.66 -10.45
C TYR A 174 17.13 3.23 -11.00
N LEU A 175 16.18 2.47 -10.46
CA LEU A 175 15.91 1.10 -10.91
C LEU A 175 15.39 1.07 -12.35
N THR A 176 14.51 2.01 -12.70
CA THR A 176 13.99 2.15 -14.07
C THR A 176 15.12 2.41 -15.06
N SER A 177 16.09 3.27 -14.72
CA SER A 177 17.26 3.54 -15.57
C SER A 177 18.17 2.32 -15.81
N ARG A 178 18.05 1.29 -14.96
CA ARG A 178 18.75 0.01 -15.07
C ARG A 178 17.91 -1.08 -15.72
N GLY A 179 16.72 -0.74 -16.21
CA GLY A 179 15.79 -1.69 -16.81
C GLY A 179 15.16 -2.65 -15.81
N ILE A 180 15.14 -2.31 -14.52
CA ILE A 180 14.55 -3.14 -13.47
C ILE A 180 13.09 -2.70 -13.25
N PRO A 181 12.09 -3.55 -13.56
CA PRO A 181 10.69 -3.26 -13.31
C PRO A 181 10.45 -3.00 -11.83
N ASN A 182 9.77 -1.90 -11.53
CA ASN A 182 9.46 -1.51 -10.17
C ASN A 182 8.12 -0.79 -10.08
N ARG A 183 7.47 -0.84 -8.92
CA ARG A 183 6.24 -0.12 -8.66
C ARG A 183 6.15 0.33 -7.19
N PRO A 184 5.77 1.59 -6.95
CA PRO A 184 5.52 2.07 -5.61
C PRO A 184 4.23 1.48 -5.02
N ILE A 185 4.28 1.16 -3.72
CA ILE A 185 3.14 0.69 -2.94
C ILE A 185 3.05 1.47 -1.62
N ALA A 186 1.85 1.61 -1.07
CA ALA A 186 1.63 2.16 0.27
C ALA A 186 1.34 1.04 1.27
N LEU A 187 2.14 0.95 2.34
CA LEU A 187 2.03 -0.11 3.35
C LEU A 187 0.96 0.22 4.39
N LEU A 188 -0.13 -0.53 4.38
CA LEU A 188 -1.29 -0.23 5.21
C LEU A 188 -1.11 -0.74 6.66
N THR A 189 -1.59 0.05 7.63
CA THR A 189 -1.75 -0.43 9.01
C THR A 189 -2.90 -1.42 9.11
N ARG A 190 -2.76 -2.46 9.96
CA ARG A 190 -3.79 -3.49 10.15
C ARG A 190 -4.28 -3.52 11.60
N PRO A 191 -5.51 -4.01 11.87
CA PRO A 191 -6.02 -4.15 13.24
C PRO A 191 -5.09 -4.97 14.14
N GLU A 192 -4.43 -6.01 13.62
CA GLU A 192 -3.55 -6.90 14.37
C GLU A 192 -2.22 -6.25 14.75
N ASP A 193 -1.91 -5.09 14.17
CA ASP A 193 -0.72 -4.34 14.54
C ASP A 193 -0.92 -3.48 15.82
N PHE A 194 -2.13 -3.52 16.41
CA PHE A 194 -2.50 -2.75 17.59
C PHE A 194 -2.77 -3.65 18.81
N ILE A 195 -2.16 -3.29 19.93
CA ILE A 195 -2.36 -3.91 21.24
C ILE A 195 -3.19 -3.00 22.14
N ALA A 196 -3.93 -3.59 23.08
CA ALA A 196 -4.66 -2.84 24.10
C ALA A 196 -3.66 -2.11 25.01
N ARG A 197 -3.86 -0.80 25.18
CA ARG A 197 -3.15 0.02 26.16
C ARG A 197 -4.04 0.12 27.39
N GLN A 198 -3.49 -0.19 28.57
CA GLN A 198 -4.23 0.01 29.81
C GLN A 198 -4.64 1.49 29.94
N PRO A 199 -5.84 1.78 30.47
CA PRO A 199 -6.28 3.16 30.70
C PRO A 199 -5.24 3.87 31.54
N SER A 200 -4.79 5.05 31.11
CA SER A 200 -3.84 5.87 31.83
C SER A 200 -4.51 6.52 33.05
N GLY A 201 -4.85 5.73 34.06
CA GLY A 201 -5.31 6.17 35.39
C GLY A 201 -6.51 7.13 35.45
N THR A 202 -7.14 7.45 34.32
CA THR A 202 -8.24 8.43 34.24
C THR A 202 -9.56 7.68 34.26
N PRO A 203 -10.41 7.87 35.27
CA PRO A 203 -11.73 7.25 35.32
C PRO A 203 -12.54 7.63 34.08
N GLY A 204 -12.98 6.65 33.30
CA GLY A 204 -13.78 6.86 32.08
C GLY A 204 -12.97 6.97 30.77
N GLY A 205 -11.64 6.83 30.80
CA GLY A 205 -10.84 6.78 29.58
C GLY A 205 -11.11 5.51 28.77
N GLN A 206 -11.45 5.64 27.48
CA GLN A 206 -11.51 4.47 26.60
C GLN A 206 -10.16 3.73 26.58
N PRO A 207 -10.14 2.39 26.51
CA PRO A 207 -8.90 1.65 26.36
C PRO A 207 -8.19 2.13 25.09
N GLY A 208 -7.01 2.74 25.28
CA GLY A 208 -6.18 3.17 24.16
C GLY A 208 -5.71 1.98 23.34
N ARG A 209 -5.38 2.18 22.08
CA ARG A 209 -4.66 1.19 21.27
C ARG A 209 -3.25 1.70 21.01
N ALA A 210 -2.25 0.89 21.31
CA ALA A 210 -0.86 1.19 20.97
C ALA A 210 -0.45 0.34 19.77
N ASN A 211 0.26 0.92 18.80
CA ASN A 211 0.83 0.13 17.72
C ASN A 211 2.05 -0.64 18.24
N ARG A 212 2.16 -1.93 17.93
CA ARG A 212 3.24 -2.77 18.44
C ARG A 212 4.62 -2.43 17.86
N PHE A 213 4.69 -1.76 16.71
CA PHE A 213 5.97 -1.36 16.09
C PHE A 213 6.40 0.05 16.52
N PHE A 214 5.44 0.94 16.79
CA PHE A 214 5.72 2.32 17.21
C PHE A 214 4.89 2.72 18.44
N PRO A 215 5.13 2.11 19.60
CA PRO A 215 4.28 2.31 20.79
C PRO A 215 4.28 3.76 21.31
N GLY A 216 5.33 4.54 21.03
CA GLY A 216 5.45 5.95 21.41
C GLY A 216 4.74 6.94 20.48
N LEU A 217 4.22 6.48 19.33
CA LEU A 217 3.60 7.35 18.33
C LEU A 217 2.07 7.34 18.46
N SER A 218 1.44 8.44 18.04
CA SER A 218 -0.01 8.61 18.08
C SER A 218 -0.68 8.07 16.81
N PHE A 219 -1.46 7.00 16.98
CA PHE A 219 -2.28 6.39 15.93
C PHE A 219 -3.76 6.70 16.15
N ARG A 220 -4.51 6.91 15.06
CA ARG A 220 -5.95 7.10 15.13
C ARG A 220 -6.70 5.79 14.97
N ARG A 221 -6.39 5.04 13.91
CA ARG A 221 -7.07 3.77 13.57
C ARG A 221 -6.36 3.04 12.43
N PRO A 222 -6.52 1.71 12.34
CA PRO A 222 -6.11 0.94 11.17
C PRO A 222 -6.66 1.50 9.85
N ALA A 223 -5.94 1.23 8.75
CA ALA A 223 -6.42 1.53 7.42
C ALA A 223 -7.72 0.77 7.11
N ASN A 224 -8.62 1.42 6.35
CA ASN A 224 -9.84 0.79 5.88
C ASN A 224 -9.68 0.41 4.40
N LEU A 225 -9.53 -0.90 4.12
CA LEU A 225 -9.33 -1.44 2.77
C LEU A 225 -10.48 -1.08 1.82
N SER A 226 -11.74 -1.16 2.28
CA SER A 226 -12.91 -0.83 1.47
C SER A 226 -13.01 0.65 1.08
N ARG A 227 -12.15 1.51 1.63
CA ARG A 227 -12.06 2.93 1.23
C ARG A 227 -10.96 3.17 0.17
N LEU A 228 -10.01 2.24 0.09
CA LEU A 228 -8.90 2.26 -0.85
C LEU A 228 -9.25 1.47 -2.13
N MET A 229 -10.05 0.41 -1.99
CA MET A 229 -10.61 -0.45 -3.04
C MET A 229 -12.06 -0.17 -3.33
#